data_AF-A0A7D5S0L7-F1
#
_entry.id   AF-A0A7D5S0L7-F1
#
_cell.length_a   1.000
_cell.length_b   1.000
_cell.length_c   1.000
_cell.angle_alpha   90.00
_cell.angle_beta   90.00
_cell.angle_gamma   90.00
#
_symmetry.space_group_name_H-M   'P 1'
#
loop_
_entity.id
_entity.type
_entity.pdbx_description
1 polymer ?
#
loop_
_entity_poly.entity_id
_entity_poly.type
_entity_poly.pdbx_seq_one_letter_code
_entity_poly.pdbx_strand_id
1 'polypeptide(L)'
;MRVIHFLLIGFLLFVSGTILAQDFEPINPESKPVHARDIQLLSPLEILEDSLVYFADSMYNTAVPESRIDAGYAFIRSFKQFLKTPNSFQYPCTKLKEQISILPTQDGRLKLYSWEVVRGPLEKRYYGVIQLQDGSFIPLVDVSDQILRGAEDSVFKGTRWYGAIYYQIQEEQIGDMRLYFLFGWNGNSVNSEKISGCIWF
;
A
#
# COMPACT_ATOMS: atom_id res chain seq x y z
N MET A 1 33.56 31.87 66.16
CA MET A 1 33.33 30.42 66.40
C MET A 1 32.25 29.98 65.42
N ARG A 2 32.62 29.27 64.33
CA ARG A 2 32.67 27.79 64.24
C ARG A 2 31.25 27.22 64.04
N VAL A 3 30.84 26.50 62.99
CA VAL A 3 31.53 25.80 61.88
C VAL A 3 30.50 25.56 60.75
N ILE A 4 30.95 25.67 59.49
CA ILE A 4 30.33 25.16 58.25
C ILE A 4 30.43 23.64 58.22
N HIS A 5 29.36 22.89 57.89
CA HIS A 5 29.48 21.51 57.38
C HIS A 5 28.63 21.33 56.11
N PHE A 6 29.35 21.13 55.01
CA PHE A 6 28.94 20.46 53.77
C PHE A 6 28.46 19.02 54.06
N LEU A 7 27.58 18.50 53.19
CA LEU A 7 27.27 17.08 52.83
C LEU A 7 25.82 17.10 52.27
N LEU A 8 25.39 16.48 51.16
CA LEU A 8 25.89 15.38 50.35
C LEU A 8 25.14 15.41 48.99
N ILE A 9 25.89 15.53 47.90
CA ILE A 9 25.81 14.74 46.65
C ILE A 9 24.41 14.42 46.07
N GLY A 10 24.14 15.06 44.93
CA GLY A 10 23.80 14.39 43.66
C GLY A 10 22.65 13.39 43.63
N PHE A 11 21.51 13.82 43.09
CA PHE A 11 20.54 12.90 42.49
C PHE A 11 20.11 13.41 41.11
N LEU A 12 21.05 13.30 40.17
CA LEU A 12 20.77 13.33 38.75
C LEU A 12 20.32 11.91 38.40
N LEU A 13 19.05 11.59 38.67
CA LEU A 13 18.47 10.40 38.06
C LEU A 13 18.32 10.70 36.58
N PHE A 14 19.25 10.12 35.83
CA PHE A 14 19.00 9.62 34.48
C PHE A 14 17.57 9.09 34.43
N VAL A 15 16.66 9.87 33.84
CA VAL A 15 15.51 9.29 33.16
C VAL A 15 16.15 8.58 31.97
N SER A 16 16.57 7.33 32.22
CA SER A 16 16.90 6.40 31.17
C SER A 16 15.65 6.32 30.30
N GLY A 17 15.68 7.03 29.18
CA GLY A 17 14.74 6.84 28.11
C GLY A 17 14.85 5.39 27.71
N THR A 18 13.94 4.57 28.24
CA THR A 18 13.53 3.38 27.51
C THR A 18 12.85 3.91 26.27
N ILE A 19 13.65 4.12 25.23
CA ILE A 19 13.19 4.00 23.86
C ILE A 19 12.57 2.62 23.83
N LEU A 20 11.24 2.55 23.98
CA LEU A 20 10.53 1.39 23.51
C LEU A 20 10.65 1.49 21.99
N ALA A 21 11.70 0.87 21.45
CA ALA A 21 11.57 0.28 20.14
C ALA A 21 10.27 -0.53 20.23
N GLN A 22 9.23 -0.11 19.52
CA GLN A 22 8.08 -0.96 19.36
C GLN A 22 8.62 -2.17 18.61
N ASP A 23 8.89 -3.22 19.38
CA ASP A 23 9.31 -4.50 18.85
C ASP A 23 8.28 -4.89 17.78
N PHE A 24 8.78 -5.28 16.62
CA PHE A 24 7.99 -5.91 15.57
C PHE A 24 7.09 -6.97 16.23
N GLU A 25 5.77 -6.72 16.28
CA GLU A 25 4.86 -7.71 16.83
C GLU A 25 4.92 -8.94 15.91
N PRO A 26 5.38 -10.10 16.40
CA PRO A 26 5.30 -11.32 15.63
C PRO A 26 3.83 -11.60 15.34
N ILE A 27 3.55 -12.12 14.14
CA ILE A 27 2.19 -12.51 13.69
C ILE A 27 1.47 -13.19 14.86
N ASN A 28 0.43 -12.56 15.40
CA ASN A 28 -0.36 -13.14 16.48
C ASN A 28 -1.09 -14.38 15.92
N PRO A 29 -0.75 -15.60 16.38
CA PRO A 29 -1.39 -16.82 15.89
C PRO A 29 -2.88 -16.93 16.27
N GLU A 30 -3.38 -16.06 17.17
CA GLU A 30 -4.81 -15.94 17.52
C GLU A 30 -5.55 -14.86 16.71
N SER A 31 -4.87 -14.14 15.80
CA SER A 31 -5.58 -13.34 14.81
C SER A 31 -6.51 -14.26 14.02
N LYS A 32 -7.79 -13.88 13.88
CA LYS A 32 -8.76 -14.72 13.16
C LYS A 32 -8.17 -15.08 11.80
N PRO A 33 -8.01 -16.37 11.49
CA PRO A 33 -7.28 -16.76 10.31
C PRO A 33 -8.05 -16.28 9.08
N VAL A 34 -7.34 -15.56 8.20
CA VAL A 34 -7.95 -14.96 7.02
C VAL A 34 -8.54 -16.08 6.16
N HIS A 35 -7.83 -17.18 5.92
CA HIS A 35 -8.39 -18.47 5.50
C HIS A 35 -8.66 -19.40 6.69
N ALA A 36 -9.88 -19.95 6.80
CA ALA A 36 -10.27 -20.84 7.91
C ALA A 36 -9.64 -22.26 7.90
N ARG A 37 -8.74 -22.56 6.93
CA ARG A 37 -8.09 -23.86 6.78
C ARG A 37 -6.69 -23.83 7.39
N ASP A 38 -6.16 -25.01 7.75
CA ASP A 38 -4.78 -25.14 8.21
C ASP A 38 -3.79 -24.60 7.15
N ILE A 39 -2.77 -23.85 7.60
CA ILE A 39 -1.74 -23.26 6.75
C ILE A 39 -1.03 -24.29 5.86
N GLN A 40 -0.90 -25.55 6.31
CA GLN A 40 -0.26 -26.62 5.53
C GLN A 40 -1.10 -27.06 4.31
N LEU A 41 -2.39 -26.72 4.29
CA LEU A 41 -3.33 -27.05 3.21
C LEU A 41 -3.57 -25.87 2.26
N LEU A 42 -2.98 -24.71 2.55
CA LEU A 42 -3.08 -23.52 1.74
C LEU A 42 -2.07 -23.56 0.59
N SER A 43 -2.50 -23.06 -0.56
CA SER A 43 -1.60 -22.80 -1.68
C SER A 43 -0.64 -21.64 -1.34
N PRO A 44 0.51 -21.52 -2.03
CA PRO A 44 1.42 -20.39 -1.83
C PRO A 44 0.75 -19.02 -2.03
N LEU A 45 -0.22 -18.92 -2.94
CA LEU A 45 -0.97 -17.68 -3.18
C LEU A 45 -1.91 -17.34 -2.03
N GLU A 46 -2.55 -18.33 -1.40
CA GLU A 46 -3.42 -18.12 -0.24
C GLU A 46 -2.62 -17.66 0.98
N ILE A 47 -1.45 -18.26 1.24
CA ILE A 47 -0.54 -17.84 2.33
C ILE A 47 -0.08 -16.38 2.12
N LEU A 48 0.24 -16.04 0.87
CA LEU A 48 0.62 -14.67 0.52
C LEU A 48 -0.57 -13.71 0.65
N GLU A 49 -1.78 -14.11 0.25
CA GLU A 49 -2.98 -13.30 0.46
C GLU A 49 -3.25 -13.04 1.93
N ASP A 50 -3.12 -14.05 2.81
CA ASP A 50 -3.28 -13.88 4.26
C ASP A 50 -2.30 -12.85 4.82
N SER A 51 -1.03 -12.94 4.40
CA SER A 51 0.00 -11.98 4.79
C SER A 51 -0.33 -10.57 4.28
N LEU A 52 -0.80 -10.46 3.04
CA LEU A 52 -1.15 -9.19 2.42
C LEU A 52 -2.36 -8.54 3.10
N VAL A 53 -3.39 -9.31 3.44
CA VAL A 53 -4.55 -8.81 4.19
C VAL A 53 -4.13 -8.30 5.56
N TYR A 54 -3.30 -9.06 6.29
CA TYR A 54 -2.78 -8.64 7.60
C TYR A 54 -1.98 -7.33 7.52
N PHE A 55 -1.05 -7.21 6.56
CA PHE A 55 -0.27 -5.98 6.40
C PHE A 55 -1.12 -4.80 5.90
N ALA A 56 -2.15 -5.05 5.07
CA ALA A 56 -3.06 -4.00 4.64
C ALA A 56 -3.91 -3.49 5.81
N ASP A 57 -4.44 -4.37 6.66
CA ASP A 57 -5.14 -3.97 7.88
C ASP A 57 -4.24 -3.09 8.78
N SER A 58 -3.02 -3.54 9.02
CA SER A 58 -2.04 -2.77 9.82
C SER A 58 -1.70 -1.41 9.18
N MET A 59 -1.62 -1.36 7.85
CA MET A 59 -1.34 -0.12 7.10
C MET A 59 -2.45 0.93 7.23
N TYR A 60 -3.70 0.53 7.44
CA TYR A 60 -4.84 1.45 7.58
C TYR A 60 -5.25 1.71 9.03
N ASN A 61 -5.21 0.68 9.88
CA ASN A 61 -5.89 0.68 11.17
C ASN A 61 -4.95 0.85 12.37
N THR A 62 -3.64 0.69 12.19
CA THR A 62 -2.69 0.92 13.30
C THR A 62 -2.65 2.40 13.69
N ALA A 63 -2.72 2.68 14.99
CA ALA A 63 -2.75 4.05 15.52
C ALA A 63 -1.44 4.82 15.27
N VAL A 64 -0.31 4.12 15.38
CA VAL A 64 1.04 4.70 15.27
C VAL A 64 1.42 4.88 13.78
N PRO A 65 1.69 6.12 13.33
CA PRO A 65 2.05 6.38 11.93
C PRO A 65 3.25 5.59 11.42
N GLU A 66 4.30 5.45 12.24
CA GLU A 66 5.52 4.73 11.90
C GLU A 66 5.21 3.26 11.62
N SER A 67 4.36 2.62 12.44
CA SER A 67 3.93 1.24 12.23
C SER A 67 3.12 1.06 10.94
N ARG A 68 2.32 2.06 10.54
CA ARG A 68 1.61 2.03 9.23
C ARG A 68 2.59 2.04 8.06
N ILE A 69 3.68 2.81 8.18
CA ILE A 69 4.74 2.87 7.17
C ILE A 69 5.49 1.53 7.10
N ASP A 70 5.84 0.94 8.25
CA ASP A 70 6.50 -0.35 8.31
C ASP A 70 5.65 -1.49 7.75
N ALA A 71 4.34 -1.49 8.07
CA ALA A 71 3.35 -2.37 7.48
C ALA A 71 3.26 -2.18 5.96
N GLY A 72 3.27 -0.93 5.48
CA GLY A 72 3.33 -0.62 4.05
C GLY A 72 4.57 -1.19 3.35
N TYR A 73 5.75 -1.12 3.98
CA TYR A 73 6.96 -1.75 3.44
C TYR A 73 6.89 -3.27 3.45
N ALA A 74 6.33 -3.88 4.50
CA ALA A 74 6.10 -5.31 4.56
C ALA A 74 5.11 -5.77 3.49
N PHE A 75 4.02 -5.02 3.30
CA PHE A 75 3.04 -5.22 2.25
C PHE A 75 3.71 -5.23 0.87
N ILE A 76 4.50 -4.21 0.52
CA ILE A 76 5.19 -4.12 -0.78
C ILE A 76 6.11 -5.32 -1.03
N ARG A 77 6.87 -5.76 -0.02
CA ARG A 77 7.76 -6.92 -0.14
C ARG A 77 6.98 -8.20 -0.42
N SER A 78 5.94 -8.46 0.36
CA SER A 78 5.05 -9.61 0.19
C SER A 78 4.29 -9.57 -1.14
N PHE A 79 3.88 -8.37 -1.56
CA PHE A 79 3.13 -8.17 -2.80
C PHE A 79 3.99 -8.44 -4.03
N LYS A 80 5.26 -8.02 -3.99
CA LYS A 80 6.24 -8.37 -5.03
C LYS A 80 6.43 -9.89 -5.13
N GLN A 81 6.41 -10.61 -4.01
CA GLN A 81 6.47 -12.07 -4.02
C GLN A 81 5.18 -12.67 -4.62
N PHE A 82 4.01 -12.16 -4.22
CA PHE A 82 2.72 -12.55 -4.77
C PHE A 82 2.67 -12.43 -6.30
N LEU A 83 3.06 -11.28 -6.84
CA LEU A 83 3.06 -11.05 -8.30
C LEU A 83 3.98 -12.03 -9.06
N LYS A 84 5.08 -12.46 -8.44
CA LYS A 84 6.03 -13.43 -9.03
C LYS A 84 5.57 -14.89 -8.92
N THR A 85 4.62 -15.19 -8.05
CA THR A 85 4.12 -16.55 -7.88
C THR A 85 3.31 -16.97 -9.12
N PRO A 86 3.50 -18.18 -9.67
CA PRO A 86 2.72 -18.67 -10.80
C PRO A 86 1.21 -18.57 -10.56
N ASN A 87 0.46 -18.25 -11.62
CA ASN A 87 -1.01 -18.08 -11.60
C ASN A 87 -1.53 -16.90 -10.75
N SER A 88 -0.65 -15.99 -10.30
CA SER A 88 -1.06 -14.80 -9.52
C SER A 88 -2.02 -13.88 -10.30
N PHE A 89 -1.89 -13.79 -11.63
CA PHE A 89 -2.79 -13.02 -12.47
C PHE A 89 -4.23 -13.56 -12.44
N GLN A 90 -4.40 -14.88 -12.49
CA GLN A 90 -5.70 -15.55 -12.47
C GLN A 90 -6.28 -15.65 -11.06
N TYR A 91 -5.45 -15.45 -10.03
CA TYR A 91 -5.88 -15.52 -8.65
C TYR A 91 -6.91 -14.41 -8.35
N PRO A 92 -8.06 -14.73 -7.73
CA PRO A 92 -9.18 -13.80 -7.58
C PRO A 92 -8.98 -12.74 -6.49
N CYS A 93 -8.03 -12.93 -5.57
CA CYS A 93 -7.75 -12.00 -4.46
C CYS A 93 -9.03 -11.62 -3.68
N THR A 94 -9.90 -12.58 -3.35
CA THR A 94 -11.24 -12.29 -2.83
C THR A 94 -11.24 -11.58 -1.49
N LYS A 95 -10.17 -11.69 -0.71
CA LYS A 95 -10.06 -11.05 0.61
C LYS A 95 -9.22 -9.80 0.53
N LEU A 96 -8.13 -9.85 -0.23
CA LEU A 96 -7.29 -8.68 -0.43
C LEU A 96 -8.03 -7.54 -1.14
N LYS A 97 -8.98 -7.85 -2.04
CA LYS A 97 -9.83 -6.82 -2.70
C LYS A 97 -10.72 -6.03 -1.73
N GLU A 98 -10.92 -6.51 -0.50
CA GLU A 98 -11.66 -5.78 0.53
C GLU A 98 -10.80 -4.70 1.20
N GLN A 99 -9.46 -4.80 1.05
CA GLN A 99 -8.49 -3.90 1.68
C GLN A 99 -7.86 -2.91 0.68
N ILE A 100 -7.68 -3.33 -0.58
CA ILE A 100 -7.08 -2.49 -1.64
C ILE A 100 -7.95 -2.50 -2.89
N SER A 101 -7.72 -1.55 -3.78
CA SER A 101 -8.33 -1.60 -5.11
C SER A 101 -7.62 -2.60 -6.01
N ILE A 102 -8.41 -3.50 -6.60
CA ILE A 102 -7.98 -4.50 -7.58
C ILE A 102 -8.97 -4.47 -8.75
N LEU A 103 -8.52 -4.00 -9.90
CA LEU A 103 -9.34 -3.79 -11.09
C LEU A 103 -8.80 -4.58 -12.27
N PRO A 104 -9.39 -5.75 -12.59
CA PRO A 104 -9.11 -6.43 -13.86
C PRO A 104 -9.74 -5.65 -15.02
N THR A 105 -9.12 -5.71 -16.20
CA THR A 105 -9.74 -5.25 -17.44
C THR A 105 -10.77 -6.27 -17.95
N GLN A 106 -11.79 -5.77 -18.65
CA GLN A 106 -12.83 -6.55 -19.31
C GLN A 106 -12.23 -7.47 -20.38
N ASP A 107 -11.19 -7.01 -21.08
CA ASP A 107 -10.44 -7.85 -22.03
C ASP A 107 -9.51 -8.88 -21.37
N GLY A 108 -9.35 -8.85 -20.04
CA GLY A 108 -8.53 -9.79 -19.29
C GLY A 108 -7.03 -9.71 -19.55
N ARG A 109 -6.54 -8.62 -20.15
CA ARG A 109 -5.12 -8.44 -20.49
C ARG A 109 -4.29 -7.91 -19.34
N LEU A 110 -4.89 -7.12 -18.45
CA LEU A 110 -4.20 -6.55 -17.31
C LEU A 110 -5.08 -6.47 -16.06
N LYS A 111 -4.43 -6.29 -14.92
CA LYS A 111 -5.06 -6.04 -13.63
C LYS A 111 -4.30 -4.90 -12.94
N LEU A 112 -5.03 -3.84 -12.61
CA LEU A 112 -4.51 -2.71 -11.85
C LEU A 112 -4.72 -2.96 -10.36
N TYR A 113 -3.65 -2.79 -9.60
CA TYR A 113 -3.68 -2.77 -8.15
C TYR A 113 -3.36 -1.35 -7.69
N SER A 114 -4.15 -0.79 -6.77
CA SER A 114 -3.85 0.51 -6.17
C SER A 114 -4.24 0.56 -4.69
N TRP A 115 -3.37 1.16 -3.88
CA TRP A 115 -3.54 1.31 -2.43
C TRP A 115 -2.83 2.56 -1.91
N GLU A 116 -3.14 2.97 -0.68
CA GLU A 116 -2.53 4.11 -0.03
C GLU A 116 -1.90 3.70 1.31
N VAL A 117 -0.80 4.36 1.69
CA VAL A 117 -0.23 4.31 3.04
C VAL A 117 -0.52 5.66 3.69
N VAL A 118 -1.29 5.63 4.78
CA VAL A 118 -1.64 6.83 5.55
C VAL A 118 -0.48 7.19 6.49
N ARG A 119 0.23 8.27 6.19
CA ARG A 119 1.37 8.76 7.00
C ARG A 119 0.92 9.76 8.05
N GLY A 120 -0.17 10.47 7.80
CA GLY A 120 -0.79 11.39 8.75
C GLY A 120 -2.21 11.77 8.30
N PRO A 121 -2.86 12.71 9.00
CA PRO A 121 -4.23 13.11 8.70
C PRO A 121 -4.43 13.65 7.27
N LEU A 122 -3.41 14.30 6.72
CA LEU A 122 -3.43 14.93 5.38
C LEU A 122 -2.25 14.47 4.51
N GLU A 123 -1.46 13.52 4.99
CA GLU A 123 -0.31 12.98 4.25
C GLU A 123 -0.59 11.52 3.92
N LYS A 124 -0.82 11.27 2.63
CA LYS A 124 -1.00 9.93 2.09
C LYS A 124 0.04 9.70 1.01
N ARG A 125 0.45 8.44 0.87
CA ARG A 125 1.28 8.02 -0.25
C ARG A 125 0.58 6.92 -1.02
N TYR A 126 0.46 7.10 -2.32
CA TYR A 126 -0.19 6.14 -3.20
C TYR A 126 0.82 5.19 -3.81
N TYR A 127 0.37 3.97 -4.03
CA TYR A 127 1.12 2.92 -4.68
C TYR A 127 0.23 2.22 -5.69
N GLY A 128 0.81 1.85 -6.82
CA GLY A 128 0.10 1.12 -7.84
C GLY A 128 1.01 0.16 -8.59
N VAL A 129 0.43 -0.91 -9.10
CA VAL A 129 1.10 -1.88 -9.97
C VAL A 129 0.12 -2.36 -11.02
N ILE A 130 0.60 -2.47 -12.25
CA ILE A 130 -0.15 -3.13 -13.32
C ILE A 130 0.47 -4.51 -13.53
N GLN A 131 -0.34 -5.56 -13.40
CA GLN A 131 0.06 -6.90 -13.76
C GLN A 131 -0.53 -7.25 -15.12
N LEU A 132 0.28 -7.79 -16.02
CA LEU A 132 -0.14 -8.26 -17.33
C LEU A 132 -0.43 -9.77 -17.27
N GLN A 133 -1.25 -10.24 -18.21
CA GLN A 133 -1.67 -11.64 -18.31
C GLN A 133 -0.49 -12.62 -18.46
N ASP A 134 0.62 -12.17 -19.05
CA ASP A 134 1.85 -12.96 -19.21
C ASP A 134 2.66 -13.13 -17.90
N GLY A 135 2.19 -12.53 -16.81
CA GLY A 135 2.83 -12.56 -15.49
C GLY A 135 3.85 -11.45 -15.26
N SER A 136 4.18 -10.65 -16.27
CA SER A 136 4.99 -9.45 -16.08
C SER A 136 4.20 -8.38 -15.32
N PHE A 137 4.90 -7.46 -14.66
CA PHE A 137 4.27 -6.38 -13.92
C PHE A 137 5.07 -5.10 -13.98
N ILE A 138 4.36 -3.97 -13.96
CA ILE A 138 4.87 -2.62 -14.09
C ILE A 138 4.54 -1.87 -12.79
N PRO A 139 5.52 -1.57 -11.93
CA PRO A 139 5.30 -0.72 -10.77
C PRO A 139 5.03 0.72 -11.22
N LEU A 140 4.03 1.35 -10.63
CA LEU A 140 3.65 2.73 -10.90
C LEU A 140 4.35 3.68 -9.91
N VAL A 141 4.94 4.74 -10.45
CA VAL A 141 5.63 5.78 -9.71
C VAL A 141 4.70 6.97 -9.57
N ASP A 142 4.26 7.21 -8.35
CA ASP A 142 3.46 8.38 -7.98
C ASP A 142 4.27 9.65 -8.25
N VAL A 143 3.78 10.48 -9.16
CA VAL A 143 4.32 11.81 -9.51
C VAL A 143 3.33 12.93 -9.19
N SER A 144 2.35 12.69 -8.32
CA SER A 144 1.32 13.67 -7.95
C SER A 144 1.91 14.97 -7.39
N ASP A 145 3.03 14.90 -6.69
CA ASP A 145 3.79 16.05 -6.16
C ASP A 145 4.36 16.97 -7.26
N GLN A 146 4.53 16.45 -8.48
CA GLN A 146 5.06 17.19 -9.63
C GLN A 146 3.97 17.82 -10.49
N ILE A 147 2.69 17.49 -10.26
CA ILE A 147 1.57 17.95 -11.08
C ILE A 147 0.83 19.05 -10.33
N LEU A 148 1.08 20.30 -10.73
CA LEU A 148 0.49 21.47 -10.10
C LEU A 148 -0.93 21.79 -10.59
N ARG A 149 -1.32 21.38 -11.81
CA ARG A 149 -2.65 21.53 -12.43
C ARG A 149 -2.86 20.51 -13.56
N GLY A 150 -4.11 20.13 -13.86
CA GLY A 150 -4.49 19.37 -15.05
C GLY A 150 -4.29 17.85 -14.96
N ALA A 151 -4.33 17.30 -13.74
CA ALA A 151 -4.22 15.85 -13.53
C ALA A 151 -5.39 15.08 -14.18
N GLU A 152 -6.56 15.72 -14.28
CA GLU A 152 -7.81 15.21 -14.84
C GLU A 152 -7.77 14.94 -16.35
N ASP A 153 -6.88 15.62 -17.09
CA ASP A 153 -6.77 15.51 -18.56
C ASP A 153 -5.38 14.99 -18.99
N SER A 154 -4.60 14.47 -18.04
CA SER A 154 -3.22 14.03 -18.29
C SER A 154 -3.16 12.58 -18.80
N VAL A 155 -2.46 12.40 -19.94
CA VAL A 155 -2.07 11.07 -20.44
C VAL A 155 -0.74 10.68 -19.80
N PHE A 156 -0.76 9.59 -19.03
CA PHE A 156 0.41 9.10 -18.34
C PHE A 156 1.13 8.06 -19.19
N LYS A 157 2.44 8.24 -19.38
CA LYS A 157 3.27 7.34 -20.20
C LYS A 157 4.27 6.57 -19.32
N GLY A 158 4.34 5.26 -19.54
CA GLY A 158 5.29 4.38 -18.87
C GLY A 158 4.93 4.18 -17.40
N THR A 159 5.90 4.35 -16.51
CA THR A 159 5.73 4.16 -15.06
C THR A 159 5.25 5.41 -14.34
N ARG A 160 5.22 6.58 -15.01
CA ARG A 160 4.70 7.83 -14.42
C ARG A 160 3.21 7.67 -14.21
N TRP A 161 2.72 8.04 -13.03
CA TRP A 161 1.35 7.80 -12.64
C TRP A 161 0.90 8.84 -11.62
N TYR A 162 -0.33 9.33 -11.73
CA TYR A 162 -0.90 10.16 -10.68
C TYR A 162 -1.39 9.26 -9.55
N GLY A 163 -0.77 9.35 -8.38
CA GLY A 163 -1.13 8.55 -7.22
C GLY A 163 -2.60 8.67 -6.86
N ALA A 164 -3.34 7.57 -6.92
CA ALA A 164 -4.75 7.54 -6.56
C ALA A 164 -5.22 6.11 -6.23
N ILE A 165 -6.34 5.99 -5.51
CA ILE A 165 -7.10 4.74 -5.46
C ILE A 165 -8.07 4.73 -6.63
N TYR A 166 -7.87 3.81 -7.56
CA TYR A 166 -8.76 3.67 -8.71
C TYR A 166 -9.96 2.81 -8.34
N TYR A 167 -11.14 3.12 -8.86
CA TYR A 167 -12.34 2.32 -8.64
C TYR A 167 -12.97 1.82 -9.93
N GLN A 168 -12.52 2.32 -11.09
CA GLN A 168 -13.05 1.91 -12.38
C GLN A 168 -11.98 2.02 -13.47
N ILE A 169 -12.01 1.05 -14.39
CA ILE A 169 -11.29 1.07 -15.66
C ILE A 169 -12.31 1.00 -16.79
N GLN A 170 -12.18 1.89 -17.78
CA GLN A 170 -12.93 1.85 -19.01
C GLN A 170 -12.00 1.62 -20.19
N GLU A 171 -12.37 0.69 -21.05
CA GLU A 171 -11.62 0.32 -22.24
C GLU A 171 -12.21 0.98 -23.46
N GLU A 172 -11.35 1.59 -24.27
CA GLU A 172 -11.74 2.15 -25.56
C GLU A 172 -10.74 1.74 -26.63
N GLN A 173 -11.25 1.50 -27.83
CA GLN A 173 -10.45 1.16 -29.01
C GLN A 173 -10.53 2.34 -29.99
N ILE A 174 -9.40 2.99 -30.23
CA ILE A 174 -9.29 4.10 -31.18
C ILE A 174 -8.35 3.67 -32.32
N GLY A 175 -8.94 3.25 -33.44
CA GLY A 175 -8.20 2.61 -34.53
C GLY A 175 -7.54 1.31 -34.03
N ASP A 176 -6.24 1.17 -34.28
CA ASP A 176 -5.46 0.01 -33.82
C ASP A 176 -4.98 0.14 -32.36
N MET A 177 -5.18 1.30 -31.73
CA MET A 177 -4.73 1.58 -30.37
C MET A 177 -5.82 1.25 -29.35
N ARG A 178 -5.43 0.54 -28.28
CA ARG A 178 -6.29 0.32 -27.12
C ARG A 178 -5.89 1.25 -25.99
N LEU A 179 -6.89 1.90 -25.41
CA LEU A 179 -6.74 2.85 -24.32
C LEU A 179 -7.49 2.33 -23.09
N TYR A 180 -6.86 2.50 -21.92
CA TYR A 180 -7.45 2.22 -20.63
C TYR A 180 -7.60 3.53 -19.87
N PHE A 181 -8.85 3.99 -19.73
CA PHE A 181 -9.20 5.13 -18.91
C PHE A 181 -9.39 4.69 -17.46
N LEU A 182 -8.67 5.33 -16.57
CA LEU A 182 -8.68 5.02 -15.15
C LEU A 182 -9.37 6.14 -14.37
N PHE A 183 -10.33 5.76 -13.54
CA PHE A 183 -11.05 6.69 -12.67
C PHE A 183 -10.69 6.41 -11.21
N GLY A 184 -10.20 7.43 -10.52
CA GLY A 184 -9.71 7.28 -9.16
C GLY A 184 -9.86 8.52 -8.30
N TRP A 185 -9.52 8.33 -7.02
CA TRP A 185 -9.54 9.34 -5.99
C TRP A 185 -8.13 9.52 -5.41
N ASN A 186 -7.60 10.74 -5.48
CA ASN A 186 -6.46 11.18 -4.67
C ASN A 186 -6.92 12.08 -3.50
N GLY A 187 -6.64 11.65 -2.28
CA GLY A 187 -6.97 12.36 -1.04
C GLY A 187 -5.79 13.08 -0.39
N ASN A 188 -4.68 13.27 -1.12
CA ASN A 188 -3.57 14.12 -0.71
C ASN A 188 -3.97 15.58 -1.00
N SER A 189 -3.93 16.44 0.02
CA SER A 189 -4.39 17.85 0.04
C SER A 189 -5.81 18.11 0.56
N VAL A 190 -6.05 19.39 0.89
CA VAL A 190 -7.32 19.91 1.45
C VAL A 190 -8.50 19.75 0.48
N ASN A 191 -8.21 19.56 -0.81
CA ASN A 191 -9.18 19.27 -1.84
C ASN A 191 -8.94 17.86 -2.35
N SER A 192 -9.86 16.95 -2.02
CA SER A 192 -9.92 15.63 -2.65
C SER A 192 -10.22 15.80 -4.15
N GLU A 193 -9.41 15.19 -5.00
CA GLU A 193 -9.57 15.28 -6.45
C GLU A 193 -10.08 13.97 -7.02
N LYS A 194 -11.13 14.06 -7.86
CA LYS A 194 -11.48 12.98 -8.80
C LYS A 194 -10.55 13.09 -9.99
N ILE A 195 -9.91 11.99 -10.35
CA ILE A 195 -8.98 11.95 -11.48
C ILE A 195 -9.51 11.00 -12.55
N SER A 196 -9.48 11.49 -13.79
CA SER A 196 -9.47 10.68 -15.00
C SER A 196 -8.04 10.64 -15.53
N GLY A 197 -7.46 9.45 -15.66
CA GLY A 197 -6.17 9.25 -16.30
C GLY A 197 -6.30 8.30 -17.49
N CYS A 198 -5.37 8.34 -18.43
CA CYS A 198 -5.30 7.37 -19.52
C CYS A 198 -3.94 6.67 -19.51
N ILE A 199 -3.94 5.35 -19.66
CA ILE A 199 -2.73 4.54 -19.88
C ILE A 199 -2.91 3.66 -21.12
N TRP A 200 -1.83 3.41 -21.84
CA TRP A 200 -1.78 2.55 -23.03
C TRP A 200 -0.51 1.68 -23.00
N PHE A 201 -0.61 0.46 -23.53
CA PHE A 201 0.46 -0.54 -23.60
C PHE A 201 0.49 -1.20 -24.96
#